data_AF-A0A7S1PLI0-F1
#
_entry.id   AF-A0A7S1PLI0-F1
#
_cell.length_a   1.000
_cell.length_b   1.000
_cell.length_c   1.000
_cell.angle_alpha   90.00
_cell.angle_beta   90.00
_cell.angle_gamma   90.00
#
_symmetry.space_group_name_H-M   'P 1'
#
loop_
_entity.id
_entity.type
_entity.pdbx_description
1 polymer ?
#
loop_
_entity_poly.entity_id
_entity_poly.type
_entity_poly.pdbx_seq_one_letter_code
_entity_poly.pdbx_strand_id
1 'polypeptide(L)'
;EELQEGISTTLATGGDRHPTVILYRRCLAVVERKMALLAELEEKCAAFESIHNRGEELWGDVLAGKILGESVVGVAAGFRSFVKHIVHQGDPVQTDKSDFNYFVSRLGLPPGHDLLVRSQKALHDKVKASCRCVLDLFASKAAGLPDAEVKALAVNTLEAVNLLLLLSTPSKQSVVRQLKAEAMKLRARYVSMEVKEASHVLERATENDGPLLLRRAGDLRQAVLEAVEFGVAHEVEEIKQAKLMVLGLRAHTVLSNAKRLQNDDKERPDNRRAVHSAGTIREEVQAASEFGCLANDTALAEARHIADSLYAIKVLRQAQREKEEDTRALDKNVCMSGDATAAAERIDAEIKEAVQFKVPSDHDLIEEARKVAQYLREQEFLRKRMLASNARRQGP
;
A
#
# COMPACT_ATOMS: atom_id res chain seq x y z
N GLU A 1 -47.29 -26.96 30.27
CA GLU A 1 -47.54 -28.42 30.39
C GLU A 1 -49.04 -28.71 30.48
N GLU A 2 -49.76 -28.29 31.53
CA GLU A 2 -51.22 -28.54 31.67
C GLU A 2 -52.05 -28.08 30.44
N LEU A 3 -51.74 -26.92 29.88
CA LEU A 3 -52.45 -26.37 28.72
C LEU A 3 -52.19 -27.18 27.44
N GLN A 4 -50.98 -27.76 27.30
CA GLN A 4 -50.62 -28.65 26.19
C GLN A 4 -51.32 -30.02 26.32
N GLU A 5 -51.42 -30.55 27.54
CA GLU A 5 -52.13 -31.80 27.82
C GLU A 5 -53.63 -31.67 27.55
N GLY A 6 -54.25 -30.57 27.99
CA GLY A 6 -55.66 -30.28 27.73
C GLY A 6 -55.96 -30.14 26.23
N ILE A 7 -55.09 -29.44 25.48
CA ILE A 7 -55.19 -29.35 24.01
C ILE A 7 -55.05 -30.75 23.40
N SER A 8 -54.04 -31.53 23.79
CA SER A 8 -53.78 -32.87 23.24
C SER A 8 -54.94 -33.83 23.46
N THR A 9 -55.53 -33.83 24.66
CA THR A 9 -56.70 -34.65 25.01
C THR A 9 -57.91 -34.27 24.16
N THR A 10 -58.16 -32.97 23.98
CA THR A 10 -59.30 -32.49 23.17
C THR A 10 -59.14 -32.80 21.68
N LEU A 11 -57.89 -32.88 21.20
CA LEU A 11 -57.60 -33.32 19.83
C LEU A 11 -57.84 -34.80 19.63
N ALA A 12 -57.47 -35.62 20.63
CA ALA A 12 -57.72 -37.06 20.60
C ALA A 12 -59.23 -37.39 20.56
N THR A 13 -60.09 -36.51 21.06
CA THR A 13 -61.56 -36.67 21.04
C THR A 13 -62.25 -36.00 19.85
N GLY A 14 -61.50 -35.46 18.87
CA GLY A 14 -62.06 -34.85 17.66
C GLY A 14 -62.57 -33.41 17.81
N GLY A 15 -62.17 -32.69 18.88
CA GLY A 15 -62.54 -31.30 19.13
C GLY A 15 -61.65 -30.25 18.42
N ASP A 16 -60.93 -30.61 17.37
CA ASP A 16 -59.91 -29.78 16.71
C ASP A 16 -60.45 -28.46 16.15
N ARG A 17 -61.72 -28.47 15.70
CA ARG A 17 -62.44 -27.30 15.15
C ARG A 17 -63.22 -26.53 16.20
N HIS A 18 -63.22 -26.96 17.47
CA HIS A 18 -63.95 -26.27 18.51
C HIS A 18 -63.33 -24.87 18.72
N PRO A 19 -64.10 -23.76 18.70
CA PRO A 19 -63.56 -22.40 18.79
C PRO A 19 -62.64 -22.18 19.99
N THR A 20 -63.01 -22.77 21.13
CA THR A 20 -62.19 -22.71 22.36
C THR A 20 -60.83 -23.37 22.19
N VAL A 21 -60.75 -24.51 21.49
CA VAL A 21 -59.48 -25.22 21.23
C VAL A 21 -58.58 -24.41 20.31
N ILE A 22 -59.16 -23.75 19.30
CA ILE A 22 -58.43 -22.83 18.41
C ILE A 22 -57.86 -21.66 19.22
N LEU A 23 -58.67 -21.07 20.10
CA LEU A 23 -58.25 -19.94 20.93
C LEU A 23 -57.14 -20.36 21.91
N TYR A 24 -57.26 -21.52 22.56
CA TYR A 24 -56.21 -22.07 23.43
C TYR A 24 -54.90 -22.34 22.68
N ARG A 25 -54.97 -22.95 21.49
CA ARG A 25 -53.78 -23.16 20.65
C ARG A 25 -53.10 -21.84 20.28
N ARG A 26 -53.87 -20.83 19.93
CA ARG A 26 -53.34 -19.49 19.63
C ARG A 26 -52.70 -18.85 20.86
N CYS A 27 -53.36 -18.90 22.01
CA CYS A 27 -52.79 -18.41 23.26
C CYS A 27 -51.50 -19.15 23.63
N LEU A 28 -51.48 -20.48 23.50
CA LEU A 28 -50.29 -21.29 23.76
C LEU A 28 -49.13 -20.90 22.85
N ALA A 29 -49.36 -20.76 21.53
CA ALA A 29 -48.32 -20.36 20.59
C ALA A 29 -47.73 -18.96 20.91
N VAL A 30 -48.56 -18.02 21.39
CA VAL A 30 -48.09 -16.71 21.86
C VAL A 30 -47.22 -16.84 23.10
N VAL A 31 -47.63 -17.67 24.07
CA VAL A 31 -46.86 -17.92 25.30
C VAL A 31 -45.55 -18.61 24.98
N GLU A 32 -45.55 -19.67 24.18
CA GLU A 32 -44.35 -20.41 23.74
C GLU A 32 -43.36 -19.49 23.02
N ARG A 33 -43.85 -18.63 22.11
CA ARG A 33 -42.99 -17.65 21.44
C ARG A 33 -42.35 -16.67 22.43
N LYS A 34 -43.12 -16.14 23.39
CA LYS A 34 -42.58 -15.22 24.40
C LYS A 34 -41.59 -15.91 25.32
N MET A 35 -41.86 -17.14 25.74
CA MET A 35 -40.94 -17.95 26.53
C MET A 35 -39.62 -18.19 25.78
N ALA A 36 -39.68 -18.50 24.49
CA ALA A 36 -38.48 -18.65 23.65
C ALA A 36 -37.67 -17.34 23.56
N LEU A 37 -38.34 -16.20 23.36
CA LEU A 37 -37.67 -14.89 23.35
C LEU A 37 -37.03 -14.54 24.70
N LEU A 38 -37.67 -14.88 25.81
CA LEU A 38 -37.12 -14.66 27.15
C LEU A 38 -35.89 -15.53 27.39
N ALA A 39 -35.96 -16.83 27.07
CA ALA A 39 -34.83 -17.74 27.21
C ALA A 39 -33.61 -17.28 26.39
N GLU A 40 -33.82 -16.87 25.13
CA GLU A 40 -32.75 -16.35 24.28
C GLU A 40 -32.20 -15.01 24.80
N LEU A 41 -33.06 -14.13 25.35
CA LEU A 41 -32.63 -12.89 25.97
C LEU A 41 -31.80 -13.13 27.23
N GLU A 42 -32.19 -14.07 28.09
CA GLU A 42 -31.43 -14.44 29.29
C GLU A 42 -30.05 -14.99 28.92
N GLU A 43 -29.99 -15.91 27.95
CA GLU A 43 -28.74 -16.50 27.46
C GLU A 43 -27.80 -15.42 26.91
N LYS A 44 -28.30 -14.56 26.00
CA LYS A 44 -27.50 -13.47 25.43
C LYS A 44 -27.08 -12.44 26.47
N CYS A 45 -27.96 -12.11 27.43
CA CYS A 45 -27.65 -11.18 28.50
C CYS A 45 -26.56 -11.74 29.42
N ALA A 46 -26.63 -13.02 29.78
CA ALA A 46 -25.61 -13.69 30.59
C ALA A 46 -24.25 -13.74 29.87
N ALA A 47 -24.24 -14.09 28.58
CA ALA A 47 -23.03 -14.08 27.76
C ALA A 47 -22.41 -12.68 27.67
N PHE A 48 -23.23 -11.66 27.43
CA PHE A 48 -22.82 -10.26 27.38
C PHE A 48 -22.23 -9.79 28.73
N GLU A 49 -22.94 -10.04 29.83
CA GLU A 49 -22.46 -9.67 31.18
C GLU A 49 -21.14 -10.38 31.52
N SER A 50 -21.00 -11.66 31.17
CA SER A 50 -19.77 -12.44 31.39
C SER A 50 -18.55 -11.80 30.71
N ILE A 51 -18.68 -11.41 29.43
CA ILE A 51 -17.62 -10.73 28.68
C ILE A 51 -17.23 -9.41 29.36
N HIS A 52 -18.23 -8.61 29.74
CA HIS A 52 -17.98 -7.31 30.37
C HIS A 52 -17.40 -7.43 31.79
N ASN A 53 -17.72 -8.48 32.54
CA ASN A 53 -17.14 -8.73 33.86
C ASN A 53 -15.65 -9.09 33.78
N ARG A 54 -15.21 -9.64 32.64
CA ARG A 54 -13.80 -9.88 32.31
C ARG A 54 -13.15 -8.74 31.52
N GLY A 55 -13.80 -7.57 31.48
CA GLY A 55 -13.44 -6.48 30.56
C GLY A 55 -11.97 -6.10 30.61
N GLU A 56 -11.41 -5.85 31.79
CA GLU A 56 -10.01 -5.41 31.93
C GLU A 56 -9.00 -6.44 31.39
N GLU A 57 -9.17 -7.71 31.77
CA GLU A 57 -8.35 -8.84 31.26
C GLU A 57 -8.49 -8.96 29.74
N LEU A 58 -9.72 -8.99 29.25
CA LEU A 58 -10.03 -9.16 27.85
C LEU A 58 -9.43 -8.03 27.00
N TRP A 59 -9.68 -6.78 27.37
CA TRP A 59 -9.17 -5.63 26.64
C TRP A 59 -7.64 -5.54 26.74
N GLY A 60 -7.06 -5.93 27.88
CA GLY A 60 -5.62 -6.07 28.05
C GLY A 60 -5.00 -7.04 27.06
N ASP A 61 -5.64 -8.21 26.88
CA ASP A 61 -5.21 -9.26 25.96
C ASP A 61 -5.43 -8.92 24.48
N VAL A 62 -6.56 -8.29 24.14
CA VAL A 62 -6.83 -7.78 22.78
C VAL A 62 -5.78 -6.73 22.41
N LEU A 63 -5.53 -5.75 23.28
CA LEU A 63 -4.50 -4.73 23.03
C LEU A 63 -3.08 -5.32 22.99
N ALA A 64 -2.86 -6.48 23.61
CA ALA A 64 -1.60 -7.23 23.52
C ALA A 64 -1.53 -8.15 22.28
N GLY A 65 -2.59 -8.26 21.49
CA GLY A 65 -2.66 -9.11 20.31
C GLY A 65 -2.75 -10.61 20.61
N LYS A 66 -3.09 -10.99 21.85
CA LYS A 66 -3.23 -12.40 22.24
C LYS A 66 -4.55 -13.02 21.78
N ILE A 67 -5.58 -12.18 21.65
CA ILE A 67 -6.95 -12.59 21.35
C ILE A 67 -7.41 -11.80 20.13
N LEU A 68 -7.84 -12.52 19.09
CA LEU A 68 -8.31 -11.94 17.83
C LEU A 68 -9.63 -12.62 17.41
N GLY A 69 -10.55 -11.84 16.84
CA GLY A 69 -11.70 -12.35 16.11
C GLY A 69 -13.00 -12.56 16.88
N GLU A 70 -14.02 -13.00 16.14
CA GLU A 70 -15.42 -13.05 16.57
C GLU A 70 -15.71 -14.14 17.64
N SER A 71 -14.85 -15.15 17.76
CA SER A 71 -15.00 -16.27 18.69
C SER A 71 -15.06 -15.82 20.16
N VAL A 72 -14.48 -14.67 20.46
CA VAL A 72 -14.49 -14.02 21.78
C VAL A 72 -15.90 -13.61 22.20
N VAL A 73 -16.68 -13.12 21.24
CA VAL A 73 -17.99 -12.51 21.52
C VAL A 73 -19.08 -13.59 21.58
N GLY A 74 -18.95 -14.64 20.75
CA GLY A 74 -19.83 -15.80 20.76
C GLY A 74 -21.32 -15.40 20.75
N VAL A 75 -22.07 -15.92 21.72
CA VAL A 75 -23.53 -15.70 21.83
C VAL A 75 -23.90 -14.22 22.05
N ALA A 76 -23.00 -13.41 22.61
CA ALA A 76 -23.24 -11.98 22.85
C ALA A 76 -23.17 -11.12 21.58
N ALA A 77 -22.73 -11.68 20.45
CA ALA A 77 -22.61 -10.94 19.20
C ALA A 77 -23.98 -10.38 18.77
N GLY A 78 -24.01 -9.10 18.42
CA GLY A 78 -25.23 -8.42 17.98
C GLY A 78 -26.29 -8.22 19.07
N PHE A 79 -25.91 -8.27 20.36
CA PHE A 79 -26.84 -8.17 21.49
C PHE A 79 -27.81 -6.99 21.43
N ARG A 80 -27.38 -5.78 21.06
CA ARG A 80 -28.29 -4.62 20.90
C ARG A 80 -29.25 -4.76 19.74
N SER A 81 -28.78 -5.28 18.61
CA SER A 81 -29.67 -5.56 17.49
C SER A 81 -30.73 -6.54 17.96
N PHE A 82 -30.35 -7.61 18.64
CA PHE A 82 -31.28 -8.55 19.24
C PHE A 82 -32.28 -7.88 20.20
N VAL A 83 -31.80 -7.14 21.21
CA VAL A 83 -32.63 -6.40 22.18
C VAL A 83 -33.62 -5.46 21.49
N LYS A 84 -33.23 -4.81 20.38
CA LYS A 84 -34.12 -3.96 19.59
C LYS A 84 -35.17 -4.75 18.81
N HIS A 85 -34.81 -5.91 18.25
CA HIS A 85 -35.69 -6.73 17.42
C HIS A 85 -36.74 -7.50 18.23
N ILE A 86 -36.42 -7.87 19.47
CA ILE A 86 -37.37 -8.58 20.33
C ILE A 86 -38.41 -7.66 20.98
N VAL A 87 -38.27 -6.33 20.87
CA VAL A 87 -39.31 -5.40 21.34
C VAL A 87 -40.48 -5.43 20.37
N HIS A 88 -41.69 -5.56 20.90
CA HIS A 88 -42.91 -5.54 20.10
C HIS A 88 -43.01 -4.25 19.28
N GLN A 89 -43.28 -4.39 17.97
CA GLN A 89 -43.43 -3.26 17.04
C GLN A 89 -44.91 -3.03 16.70
N GLY A 90 -45.41 -1.82 16.95
CA GLY A 90 -46.80 -1.45 16.67
C GLY A 90 -47.78 -1.94 17.74
N ASP A 91 -49.08 -1.80 17.46
CA ASP A 91 -50.14 -2.26 18.35
C ASP A 91 -50.53 -3.72 17.99
N PRO A 92 -50.39 -4.70 18.90
CA PRO A 92 -50.81 -6.08 18.65
C PRO A 92 -52.30 -6.18 18.30
N VAL A 93 -53.13 -5.23 18.74
CA VAL A 93 -54.57 -5.20 18.46
C VAL A 93 -54.84 -4.92 16.97
N GLN A 94 -54.02 -4.08 16.36
CA GLN A 94 -54.13 -3.63 14.96
C GLN A 94 -53.42 -4.54 13.95
N THR A 95 -52.66 -5.53 14.44
CA THR A 95 -51.93 -6.44 13.56
C THR A 95 -52.90 -7.39 12.85
N ASP A 96 -52.69 -7.68 11.56
CA ASP A 96 -53.52 -8.63 10.82
C ASP A 96 -53.46 -10.02 11.49
N LYS A 97 -54.64 -10.58 11.79
CA LYS A 97 -54.83 -11.88 12.44
C LYS A 97 -55.29 -12.96 11.45
N SER A 98 -55.40 -12.63 10.16
CA SER A 98 -55.74 -13.57 9.10
C SER A 98 -54.66 -14.65 8.96
N ASP A 99 -53.38 -14.25 9.01
CA ASP A 99 -52.22 -15.14 9.12
C ASP A 99 -51.67 -15.17 10.55
N PHE A 100 -52.13 -16.17 11.32
CA PHE A 100 -51.74 -16.32 12.71
C PHE A 100 -50.25 -16.67 12.89
N ASN A 101 -49.64 -17.39 11.95
CA ASN A 101 -48.23 -17.76 12.05
C ASN A 101 -47.35 -16.52 11.84
N TYR A 102 -47.69 -15.71 10.85
CA TYR A 102 -47.06 -14.40 10.66
C TYR A 102 -47.21 -13.52 11.91
N PHE A 103 -48.43 -13.42 12.45
CA PHE A 103 -48.70 -12.69 13.69
C PHE A 103 -47.80 -13.14 14.85
N VAL A 104 -47.73 -14.44 15.14
CA VAL A 104 -46.87 -14.97 16.22
C VAL A 104 -45.40 -14.71 15.97
N SER A 105 -44.91 -14.84 14.74
CA SER A 105 -43.50 -14.60 14.42
C SER A 105 -43.06 -13.15 14.70
N ARG A 106 -43.98 -12.19 14.56
CA ARG A 106 -43.78 -10.75 14.77
C ARG A 106 -44.03 -10.29 16.20
N LEU A 107 -44.63 -11.12 17.05
CA LEU A 107 -44.84 -10.79 18.44
C LEU A 107 -43.50 -10.67 19.17
N GLY A 108 -43.28 -9.51 19.77
CA GLY A 108 -42.16 -9.24 20.66
C GLY A 108 -42.58 -9.23 22.13
N LEU A 109 -41.62 -8.85 22.97
CA LEU A 109 -41.82 -8.52 24.37
C LEU A 109 -42.38 -7.09 24.51
N PRO A 110 -43.25 -6.85 25.50
CA PRO A 110 -43.69 -5.48 25.79
C PRO A 110 -42.50 -4.63 26.23
N PRO A 111 -42.47 -3.33 25.87
CA PRO A 111 -41.31 -2.46 26.15
C PRO A 111 -41.00 -2.31 27.65
N GLY A 112 -42.01 -2.48 28.51
CA GLY A 112 -41.86 -2.46 29.97
C GLY A 112 -41.59 -3.81 30.61
N HIS A 113 -41.27 -4.86 29.85
CA HIS A 113 -40.93 -6.17 30.43
C HIS A 113 -39.66 -6.05 31.29
N ASP A 114 -39.70 -6.50 32.54
CA ASP A 114 -38.59 -6.32 33.50
C ASP A 114 -37.24 -6.80 32.96
N LEU A 115 -37.20 -8.01 32.37
CA LEU A 115 -35.98 -8.54 31.77
C LEU A 115 -35.45 -7.67 30.62
N LEU A 116 -36.33 -7.14 29.77
CA LEU A 116 -35.95 -6.28 28.65
C LEU A 116 -35.37 -4.95 29.15
N VAL A 117 -36.03 -4.32 30.14
CA VAL A 117 -35.55 -3.08 30.77
C VAL A 117 -34.20 -3.31 31.44
N ARG A 118 -34.02 -4.43 32.15
CA ARG A 118 -32.74 -4.84 32.74
C ARG A 118 -31.66 -5.01 31.69
N SER A 119 -31.92 -5.73 30.60
CA SER A 119 -30.96 -5.94 29.51
C SER A 119 -30.58 -4.65 28.79
N GLN A 120 -31.53 -3.74 28.56
CA GLN A 120 -31.26 -2.42 27.99
C GLN A 120 -30.37 -1.57 28.90
N LYS A 121 -30.63 -1.59 30.22
CA LYS A 121 -29.80 -0.91 31.21
C LYS A 121 -28.40 -1.50 31.26
N ALA A 122 -28.29 -2.83 31.34
CA ALA A 122 -27.01 -3.54 31.32
C ALA A 122 -26.20 -3.20 30.06
N LEU A 123 -26.83 -3.23 28.88
CA LEU A 123 -26.22 -2.82 27.62
C LEU A 123 -25.65 -1.40 27.70
N HIS A 124 -26.43 -0.42 28.19
CA HIS A 124 -25.97 0.96 28.31
C HIS A 124 -24.78 1.11 29.26
N ASP A 125 -24.92 0.61 30.49
CA ASP A 125 -23.95 0.79 31.57
C ASP A 125 -22.63 0.06 31.25
N LYS A 126 -22.71 -1.18 30.76
CA LYS A 126 -21.54 -2.02 30.49
C LYS A 126 -20.80 -1.60 29.22
N VAL A 127 -21.50 -1.16 28.17
CA VAL A 127 -20.84 -0.58 26.97
C VAL A 127 -20.05 0.67 27.36
N LYS A 128 -20.63 1.55 28.18
CA LYS A 128 -19.94 2.75 28.67
C LYS A 128 -18.71 2.41 29.51
N ALA A 129 -18.82 1.42 30.40
CA ALA A 129 -17.71 0.95 31.22
C ALA A 129 -16.58 0.34 30.38
N SER A 130 -16.89 -0.54 29.42
CA SER A 130 -15.87 -1.13 28.53
C SER A 130 -15.19 -0.09 27.66
N CYS A 131 -15.96 0.85 27.09
CA CYS A 131 -15.40 1.96 26.32
C CYS A 131 -14.35 2.73 27.12
N ARG A 132 -14.65 3.07 28.37
CA ARG A 132 -13.71 3.75 29.27
C ARG A 132 -12.49 2.87 29.58
N CYS A 133 -12.71 1.61 29.91
CA CYS A 133 -11.63 0.66 30.21
C CYS A 133 -10.64 0.51 29.04
N VAL A 134 -11.14 0.35 27.81
CA VAL A 134 -10.29 0.27 26.61
C VAL A 134 -9.47 1.55 26.40
N LEU A 135 -10.09 2.72 26.59
CA LEU A 135 -9.38 4.01 26.49
C LEU A 135 -8.28 4.15 27.54
N ASP A 136 -8.57 3.79 28.79
CA ASP A 136 -7.62 3.91 29.91
C ASP A 136 -6.43 2.94 29.70
N LEU A 137 -6.71 1.69 29.30
CA LEU A 137 -5.68 0.69 28.96
C LEU A 137 -4.86 1.11 27.74
N PHE A 138 -5.51 1.64 26.70
CA PHE A 138 -4.84 2.16 25.52
C PHE A 138 -3.89 3.31 25.89
N ALA A 139 -4.37 4.29 26.66
CA ALA A 139 -3.57 5.43 27.07
C ALA A 139 -2.35 5.00 27.90
N SER A 140 -2.55 4.04 28.82
CA SER A 140 -1.46 3.47 29.62
C SER A 140 -0.42 2.73 28.78
N LYS A 141 -0.83 1.99 27.74
CA LYS A 141 0.10 1.27 26.85
C LYS A 141 0.79 2.19 25.86
N ALA A 142 0.08 3.19 25.33
CA ALA A 142 0.62 4.14 24.37
C ALA A 142 1.67 5.06 25.01
N ALA A 143 1.53 5.35 26.31
CA ALA A 143 2.50 6.11 27.08
C ALA A 143 3.81 5.33 27.26
N GLY A 144 4.87 5.76 26.58
CA GLY A 144 6.20 5.14 26.70
C GLY A 144 6.40 3.89 25.84
N LEU A 145 5.48 3.60 24.91
CA LEU A 145 5.62 2.47 24.00
C LEU A 145 6.89 2.63 23.15
N PRO A 146 7.77 1.61 23.09
CA PRO A 146 8.90 1.63 22.19
C PRO A 146 8.40 1.65 20.75
N ASP A 147 9.16 2.33 19.91
CA ASP A 147 8.84 2.55 18.50
C ASP A 147 8.48 1.22 17.78
N ALA A 148 9.23 0.13 18.03
CA ALA A 148 8.99 -1.19 17.44
C ALA A 148 7.59 -1.78 17.73
N GLU A 149 6.95 -1.39 18.84
CA GLU A 149 5.63 -1.90 19.24
C GLU A 149 4.46 -1.04 18.74
N VAL A 150 4.72 0.16 18.21
CA VAL A 150 3.70 1.11 17.75
C VAL A 150 2.81 0.50 16.66
N LYS A 151 3.40 -0.26 15.73
CA LYS A 151 2.65 -0.96 14.67
C LYS A 151 1.65 -1.95 15.25
N ALA A 152 2.10 -2.79 16.18
CA ALA A 152 1.28 -3.82 16.80
C ALA A 152 0.13 -3.19 17.60
N LEU A 153 0.41 -2.15 18.40
CA LEU A 153 -0.62 -1.47 19.18
C LEU A 153 -1.67 -0.81 18.27
N ALA A 154 -1.28 -0.21 17.15
CA ALA A 154 -2.23 0.39 16.20
C ALA A 154 -3.21 -0.66 15.64
N VAL A 155 -2.70 -1.81 15.19
CA VAL A 155 -3.52 -2.93 14.69
C VAL A 155 -4.46 -3.44 15.78
N ASN A 156 -3.92 -3.72 16.96
CA ASN A 156 -4.68 -4.26 18.10
C ASN A 156 -5.76 -3.28 18.59
N THR A 157 -5.52 -1.97 18.48
CA THR A 157 -6.52 -0.95 18.84
C THR A 157 -7.71 -0.97 17.88
N LEU A 158 -7.49 -1.20 16.58
CA LEU A 158 -8.60 -1.35 15.64
C LEU A 158 -9.40 -2.62 15.93
N GLU A 159 -8.74 -3.71 16.30
CA GLU A 159 -9.42 -4.93 16.69
C GLU A 159 -10.27 -4.73 17.95
N ALA A 160 -9.76 -4.00 18.94
CA ALA A 160 -10.56 -3.58 20.10
C ALA A 160 -11.79 -2.76 19.68
N VAL A 161 -11.65 -1.86 18.69
CA VAL A 161 -12.79 -1.13 18.13
C VAL A 161 -13.79 -2.06 17.45
N ASN A 162 -13.33 -3.03 16.64
CA ASN A 162 -14.21 -4.00 15.96
C ASN A 162 -14.98 -4.84 16.98
N LEU A 163 -14.32 -5.34 18.02
CA LEU A 163 -14.94 -6.07 19.11
C LEU A 163 -15.96 -5.22 19.87
N LEU A 164 -15.67 -3.94 20.14
CA LEU A 164 -16.66 -3.02 20.72
C LEU A 164 -17.90 -2.88 19.83
N LEU A 165 -17.74 -2.80 18.50
CA LEU A 165 -18.86 -2.73 17.56
C LEU A 165 -19.68 -4.04 17.56
N LEU A 166 -19.03 -5.20 17.62
CA LEU A 166 -19.67 -6.51 17.73
C LEU A 166 -20.43 -6.67 19.06
N LEU A 167 -19.87 -6.15 20.15
CA LEU A 167 -20.50 -5.96 21.46
C LEU A 167 -21.49 -4.80 21.49
N SER A 168 -21.97 -4.40 20.31
CA SER A 168 -23.11 -3.50 20.13
C SER A 168 -22.90 -2.03 20.47
N THR A 169 -21.65 -1.62 20.63
CA THR A 169 -21.28 -0.22 20.81
C THR A 169 -21.62 0.57 19.53
N PRO A 170 -22.41 1.66 19.59
CA PRO A 170 -22.67 2.48 18.42
C PRO A 170 -21.38 3.07 17.83
N SER A 171 -21.19 2.97 16.52
CA SER A 171 -20.04 3.56 15.82
C SER A 171 -19.93 5.08 15.96
N LYS A 172 -21.05 5.76 16.27
CA LYS A 172 -21.12 7.20 16.50
C LYS A 172 -20.79 7.60 17.95
N GLN A 173 -20.58 6.65 18.86
CA GLN A 173 -20.22 6.95 20.24
C GLN A 173 -18.87 7.68 20.27
N SER A 174 -18.76 8.71 21.11
CA SER A 174 -17.57 9.56 21.22
C SER A 174 -16.31 8.75 21.48
N VAL A 175 -16.39 7.76 22.37
CA VAL A 175 -15.27 6.87 22.73
C VAL A 175 -14.80 6.03 21.54
N VAL A 176 -15.70 5.43 20.76
CA VAL A 176 -15.32 4.67 19.56
C VAL A 176 -14.63 5.57 18.54
N ARG A 177 -15.15 6.79 18.33
CA ARG A 177 -14.51 7.77 17.45
C ARG A 177 -13.14 8.19 17.96
N GLN A 178 -13.00 8.40 19.27
CA GLN A 178 -11.74 8.74 19.90
C GLN A 178 -10.72 7.60 19.73
N LEU A 179 -11.08 6.35 20.03
CA LEU A 179 -10.21 5.19 19.83
C LEU A 179 -9.78 5.04 18.37
N LYS A 180 -10.70 5.20 17.41
CA LYS A 180 -10.35 5.20 15.98
C LYS A 180 -9.36 6.31 15.64
N ALA A 181 -9.60 7.53 16.12
CA ALA A 181 -8.72 8.66 15.88
C ALA A 181 -7.32 8.42 16.48
N GLU A 182 -7.23 7.87 17.69
CA GLU A 182 -5.95 7.53 18.32
C GLU A 182 -5.23 6.38 17.60
N ALA A 183 -5.96 5.36 17.14
CA ALA A 183 -5.39 4.29 16.31
C ALA A 183 -4.82 4.82 14.99
N MET A 184 -5.54 5.75 14.33
CA MET A 184 -5.06 6.42 13.12
C MET A 184 -3.80 7.26 13.39
N LYS A 185 -3.74 7.98 14.53
CA LYS A 185 -2.54 8.72 14.95
C LYS A 185 -1.34 7.80 15.18
N LEU A 186 -1.52 6.66 15.87
CA LEU A 186 -0.44 5.67 16.05
C LEU A 186 0.03 5.10 14.71
N ARG A 187 -0.90 4.85 13.78
CA ARG A 187 -0.55 4.38 12.45
C ARG A 187 0.24 5.41 11.65
N ALA A 188 -0.14 6.69 11.72
CA ALA A 188 0.64 7.78 11.12
C ALA A 188 2.03 7.90 11.76
N ARG A 189 2.14 7.77 13.09
CA ARG A 189 3.43 7.75 13.81
C ARG A 189 4.31 6.58 13.34
N TYR A 190 3.76 5.39 13.18
CA TYR A 190 4.49 4.24 12.64
C TYR A 190 5.07 4.54 11.25
N VAL A 191 4.27 5.12 10.35
CA VAL A 191 4.76 5.53 9.02
C VAL A 191 5.89 6.55 9.15
N SER A 192 5.76 7.55 10.02
CA SER A 192 6.83 8.54 10.28
C SER A 192 8.13 7.90 10.77
N MET A 193 8.06 6.84 11.58
CA MET A 193 9.26 6.10 11.97
C MET A 193 9.89 5.35 10.79
N GLU A 194 9.09 4.69 9.96
CA GLU A 194 9.57 4.01 8.76
C GLU A 194 10.27 5.01 7.82
N VAL A 195 9.78 6.25 7.75
CA VAL A 195 10.43 7.36 7.03
C VAL A 195 11.80 7.69 7.63
N LYS A 196 11.93 7.78 8.96
CA LYS A 196 13.22 8.05 9.61
C LYS A 196 14.24 6.96 9.34
N GLU A 197 13.84 5.70 9.45
CA GLU A 197 14.69 4.57 9.13
C GLU A 197 15.07 4.55 7.65
N ALA A 198 14.11 4.82 6.74
CA ALA A 198 14.39 4.98 5.32
C ALA A 198 15.38 6.11 5.02
N SER A 199 15.26 7.25 5.72
CA SER A 199 16.19 8.37 5.60
C SER A 199 17.60 7.97 6.01
N HIS A 200 17.75 7.23 7.12
CA HIS A 200 19.06 6.75 7.56
C HIS A 200 19.67 5.71 6.61
N VAL A 201 18.85 4.84 6.01
CA VAL A 201 19.32 3.91 4.97
C VAL A 201 19.80 4.70 3.75
N LEU A 202 19.06 5.74 3.34
CA LEU A 202 19.44 6.60 2.22
C LEU A 202 20.75 7.36 2.47
N GLU A 203 20.92 7.94 3.67
CA GLU A 203 22.13 8.68 4.07
C GLU A 203 23.40 7.80 4.06
N ARG A 204 23.26 6.51 4.34
CA ARG A 204 24.37 5.54 4.38
C ARG A 204 24.56 4.78 3.07
N ALA A 205 23.67 4.97 2.11
CA ALA A 205 23.68 4.21 0.87
C ALA A 205 24.91 4.54 0.03
N THR A 206 25.50 3.51 -0.53
CA THR A 206 26.58 3.56 -1.50
C THR A 206 26.06 3.27 -2.91
N GLU A 207 26.94 3.34 -3.90
CA GLU A 207 26.62 3.03 -5.30
C GLU A 207 26.18 1.56 -5.50
N ASN A 208 26.48 0.68 -4.55
CA ASN A 208 26.11 -0.74 -4.59
C ASN A 208 24.77 -1.05 -3.92
N ASP A 209 24.17 -0.10 -3.21
CA ASP A 209 22.97 -0.32 -2.40
C ASP A 209 21.65 -0.13 -3.16
N GLY A 210 21.69 -0.02 -4.49
CA GLY A 210 20.50 0.11 -5.34
C GLY A 210 19.37 -0.88 -5.01
N PRO A 211 19.65 -2.20 -4.91
CA PRO A 211 18.65 -3.21 -4.54
C PRO A 211 18.07 -3.02 -3.13
N LEU A 212 18.90 -2.61 -2.17
CA LEU A 212 18.47 -2.35 -0.79
C LEU A 212 17.51 -1.16 -0.74
N LEU A 213 17.86 -0.05 -1.41
CA LEU A 213 17.02 1.14 -1.53
C LEU A 213 15.67 0.82 -2.21
N LEU A 214 15.67 -0.02 -3.24
CA LEU A 214 14.45 -0.42 -3.94
C LEU A 214 13.52 -1.21 -3.03
N ARG A 215 14.06 -2.19 -2.29
CA ARG A 215 13.29 -2.96 -1.32
C ARG A 215 12.70 -2.04 -0.25
N ARG A 216 13.51 -1.13 0.30
CA ARG A 216 13.06 -0.17 1.32
C ARG A 216 11.97 0.76 0.81
N ALA A 217 12.05 1.20 -0.45
CA ALA A 217 11.00 1.99 -1.09
C ALA A 217 9.68 1.20 -1.20
N GLY A 218 9.76 -0.09 -1.53
CA GLY A 218 8.62 -1.00 -1.57
C GLY A 218 7.98 -1.18 -0.19
N ASP A 219 8.77 -1.47 0.84
CA ASP A 219 8.30 -1.66 2.21
C ASP A 219 7.61 -0.39 2.75
N LEU A 220 8.21 0.78 2.55
CA LEU A 220 7.63 2.06 2.97
C LEU A 220 6.35 2.39 2.18
N ARG A 221 6.30 2.11 0.87
CA ARG A 221 5.09 2.27 0.07
C ARG A 221 3.96 1.39 0.59
N GLN A 222 4.26 0.14 0.95
CA GLN A 222 3.29 -0.78 1.53
C GLN A 222 2.78 -0.28 2.89
N ALA A 223 3.67 0.24 3.75
CA ALA A 223 3.28 0.83 5.03
C ALA A 223 2.31 2.02 4.87
N VAL A 224 2.54 2.87 3.85
CA VAL A 224 1.66 3.98 3.47
C VAL A 224 0.30 3.49 2.99
N LEU A 225 0.26 2.48 2.10
CA LEU A 225 -0.99 1.91 1.59
C LEU A 225 -1.84 1.33 2.73
N GLU A 226 -1.23 0.52 3.59
CA GLU A 226 -1.90 -0.04 4.76
C GLU A 226 -2.42 1.05 5.71
N ALA A 227 -1.68 2.15 5.90
CA ALA A 227 -2.13 3.26 6.74
C ALA A 227 -3.36 3.97 6.13
N VAL A 228 -3.39 4.16 4.83
CA VAL A 228 -4.54 4.74 4.11
C VAL A 228 -5.75 3.81 4.17
N GLU A 229 -5.57 2.51 3.94
CA GLU A 229 -6.63 1.51 4.04
C GLU A 229 -7.18 1.42 5.47
N PHE A 230 -6.33 1.65 6.47
CA PHE A 230 -6.71 1.78 7.88
C PHE A 230 -7.51 3.07 8.17
N GLY A 231 -7.57 4.01 7.23
CA GLY A 231 -8.34 5.25 7.30
C GLY A 231 -7.54 6.49 7.70
N VAL A 232 -6.20 6.43 7.69
CA VAL A 232 -5.37 7.63 7.83
C VAL A 232 -5.53 8.48 6.56
N ALA A 233 -5.90 9.75 6.72
CA ALA A 233 -6.14 10.65 5.60
C ALA A 233 -4.85 10.91 4.79
N HIS A 234 -4.97 11.07 3.47
CA HIS A 234 -3.84 11.30 2.58
C HIS A 234 -3.14 12.63 2.83
N GLU A 235 -3.84 13.58 3.43
CA GLU A 235 -3.39 14.94 3.69
C GLU A 235 -2.52 15.05 4.94
N VAL A 236 -2.49 14.00 5.77
CA VAL A 236 -1.65 13.89 6.97
C VAL A 236 -0.18 14.01 6.56
N GLU A 237 0.56 14.85 7.27
CA GLU A 237 1.92 15.25 6.89
C GLU A 237 2.88 14.04 6.85
N GLU A 238 2.74 13.12 7.79
CA GLU A 238 3.49 11.87 7.85
C GLU A 238 3.31 11.01 6.59
N ILE A 239 2.09 10.97 6.04
CA ILE A 239 1.78 10.23 4.81
C ILE A 239 2.38 10.94 3.59
N LYS A 240 2.34 12.27 3.55
CA LYS A 240 2.96 13.05 2.46
C LYS A 240 4.47 12.88 2.45
N GLN A 241 5.11 13.02 3.61
CA GLN A 241 6.55 12.82 3.77
C GLN A 241 6.97 11.41 3.37
N ALA A 242 6.19 10.40 3.76
CA ALA A 242 6.47 9.02 3.35
C ALA A 242 6.36 8.81 1.84
N LYS A 243 5.33 9.38 1.19
CA LYS A 243 5.22 9.33 -0.28
C LYS A 243 6.41 10.00 -0.97
N LEU A 244 6.84 11.17 -0.50
CA LEU A 244 8.02 11.86 -1.03
C LEU A 244 9.30 11.04 -0.81
N MET A 245 9.47 10.45 0.37
CA MET A 245 10.62 9.59 0.69
C MET A 245 10.65 8.34 -0.21
N VAL A 246 9.51 7.71 -0.48
CA VAL A 246 9.40 6.59 -1.42
C VAL A 246 9.88 6.98 -2.83
N LEU A 247 9.49 8.17 -3.31
CA LEU A 247 9.94 8.69 -4.61
C LEU A 247 11.44 8.99 -4.61
N GLY A 248 11.96 9.57 -3.52
CA GLY A 248 13.39 9.86 -3.35
C GLY A 248 14.24 8.60 -3.33
N LEU A 249 13.84 7.58 -2.55
CA LEU A 249 14.52 6.27 -2.53
C LEU A 249 14.56 5.64 -3.93
N ARG A 250 13.45 5.70 -4.67
CA ARG A 250 13.39 5.17 -6.04
C ARG A 250 14.33 5.92 -6.99
N ALA A 251 14.39 7.24 -6.90
CA ALA A 251 15.30 8.05 -7.71
C ALA A 251 16.77 7.73 -7.40
N HIS A 252 17.12 7.60 -6.12
CA HIS A 252 18.46 7.22 -5.69
C HIS A 252 18.85 5.79 -6.08
N THR A 253 17.91 4.83 -6.10
CA THR A 253 18.17 3.49 -6.67
C THR A 253 18.68 3.58 -8.10
N VAL A 254 18.00 4.37 -8.94
CA VAL A 254 18.38 4.54 -10.36
C VAL A 254 19.76 5.18 -10.47
N LEU A 255 20.05 6.19 -9.63
CA LEU A 255 21.37 6.81 -9.60
C LEU A 255 22.48 5.84 -9.17
N SER A 256 22.28 5.06 -8.11
CA SER A 256 23.26 4.06 -7.67
C SER A 256 23.53 3.02 -8.76
N ASN A 257 22.48 2.53 -9.44
CA ASN A 257 22.63 1.61 -10.57
C ASN A 257 23.39 2.27 -11.74
N ALA A 258 23.10 3.53 -12.06
CA ALA A 258 23.80 4.27 -13.10
C ALA A 258 25.29 4.45 -12.78
N LYS A 259 25.63 4.80 -11.54
CA LYS A 259 27.02 4.92 -11.08
C LYS A 259 27.77 3.58 -11.15
N ARG A 260 27.14 2.49 -10.73
CA ARG A 260 27.70 1.14 -10.86
C ARG A 260 28.01 0.81 -12.32
N LEU A 261 27.05 1.00 -13.22
CA LEU A 261 27.24 0.76 -14.66
C LEU A 261 28.31 1.68 -15.27
N GLN A 262 28.44 2.91 -14.78
CA GLN A 262 29.50 3.81 -15.19
C GLN A 262 30.89 3.29 -14.76
N ASN A 263 31.01 2.83 -13.52
CA ASN A 263 32.27 2.27 -13.02
C ASN A 263 32.63 0.96 -13.75
N ASP A 264 31.65 0.10 -14.05
CA ASP A 264 31.85 -1.11 -14.83
C ASP A 264 32.41 -0.83 -16.24
N ASP A 265 31.99 0.27 -16.87
CA ASP A 265 32.53 0.72 -18.16
C ASP A 265 33.94 1.34 -18.02
N LYS A 266 34.22 2.06 -16.92
CA LYS A 266 35.58 2.56 -16.63
C LYS A 266 36.59 1.43 -16.46
N GLU A 267 36.21 0.37 -15.74
CA GLU A 267 37.08 -0.80 -15.52
C GLU A 267 37.32 -1.61 -16.79
N ARG A 268 36.30 -1.69 -17.65
CA ARG A 268 36.30 -2.54 -18.84
C ARG A 268 35.68 -1.79 -20.02
N PRO A 269 36.45 -0.87 -20.64
CA PRO A 269 35.94 -0.01 -21.69
C PRO A 269 35.54 -0.83 -22.92
N ASP A 270 34.24 -0.86 -23.20
CA ASP A 270 33.69 -1.53 -24.39
C ASP A 270 32.50 -0.77 -24.96
N ASN A 271 32.51 -0.54 -26.28
CA ASN A 271 31.49 0.27 -26.94
C ASN A 271 30.10 -0.37 -26.87
N ARG A 272 30.00 -1.71 -26.98
CA ARG A 272 28.71 -2.40 -26.92
C ARG A 272 28.12 -2.35 -25.51
N ARG A 273 28.97 -2.57 -24.50
CA ARG A 273 28.58 -2.44 -23.09
C ARG A 273 28.16 -1.01 -22.75
N ALA A 274 28.90 0.01 -23.17
CA ALA A 274 28.53 1.41 -22.92
C ALA A 274 27.13 1.76 -23.46
N VAL A 275 26.82 1.35 -24.71
CA VAL A 275 25.50 1.55 -25.32
C VAL A 275 24.41 0.79 -24.55
N HIS A 276 24.66 -0.47 -24.20
CA HIS A 276 23.71 -1.26 -23.43
C HIS A 276 23.44 -0.65 -22.05
N SER A 277 24.49 -0.28 -21.31
CA SER A 277 24.40 0.38 -20.01
C SER A 277 23.62 1.70 -20.09
N ALA A 278 23.88 2.54 -21.10
CA ALA A 278 23.12 3.77 -21.32
C ALA A 278 21.64 3.50 -21.60
N GLY A 279 21.33 2.46 -22.38
CA GLY A 279 19.96 1.99 -22.61
C GLY A 279 19.27 1.57 -21.31
N THR A 280 19.89 0.69 -20.54
CA THR A 280 19.37 0.20 -19.25
C THR A 280 19.10 1.35 -18.28
N ILE A 281 20.02 2.32 -18.15
CA ILE A 281 19.81 3.49 -17.28
C ILE A 281 18.59 4.30 -17.74
N ARG A 282 18.41 4.51 -19.04
CA ARG A 282 17.26 5.25 -19.57
C ARG A 282 15.94 4.53 -19.33
N GLU A 283 15.92 3.20 -19.48
CA GLU A 283 14.75 2.38 -19.13
C GLU A 283 14.42 2.50 -17.64
N GLU A 284 15.43 2.47 -16.76
CA GLU A 284 15.22 2.65 -15.32
C GLU A 284 14.72 4.06 -14.96
N VAL A 285 15.24 5.11 -15.61
CA VAL A 285 14.76 6.49 -15.45
C VAL A 285 13.30 6.62 -15.92
N GLN A 286 12.94 5.98 -17.03
CA GLN A 286 11.58 5.95 -17.53
C GLN A 286 10.65 5.23 -16.55
N ALA A 287 11.04 4.05 -16.07
CA ALA A 287 10.29 3.29 -15.07
C ALA A 287 10.13 4.07 -13.74
N ALA A 288 11.14 4.84 -13.31
CA ALA A 288 11.03 5.72 -12.15
C ALA A 288 10.06 6.89 -12.40
N SER A 289 10.03 7.44 -13.61
CA SER A 289 9.06 8.48 -13.99
C SER A 289 7.63 7.94 -13.98
N GLU A 290 7.40 6.73 -14.50
CA GLU A 290 6.10 6.03 -14.44
C GLU A 290 5.69 5.67 -13.01
N PHE A 291 6.67 5.42 -12.13
CA PHE A 291 6.44 5.23 -10.70
C PHE A 291 6.00 6.53 -9.98
N GLY A 292 6.14 7.69 -10.62
CA GLY A 292 5.71 8.99 -10.13
C GLY A 292 6.84 9.88 -9.62
N CYS A 293 8.11 9.53 -9.86
CA CYS A 293 9.24 10.40 -9.53
C CYS A 293 9.17 11.69 -10.37
N LEU A 294 9.57 12.82 -9.77
CA LEU A 294 9.54 14.10 -10.46
C LEU A 294 10.60 14.16 -11.56
N ALA A 295 10.23 14.71 -12.73
CA ALA A 295 11.15 14.82 -13.85
C ALA A 295 12.39 15.69 -13.56
N ASN A 296 12.26 16.63 -12.61
CA ASN A 296 13.31 17.55 -12.16
C ASN A 296 14.05 17.07 -10.90
N ASP A 297 13.86 15.80 -10.51
CA ASP A 297 14.61 15.20 -9.42
C ASP A 297 16.12 15.18 -9.75
N THR A 298 16.95 15.63 -8.81
CA THR A 298 18.40 15.78 -9.01
C THR A 298 19.09 14.44 -9.26
N ALA A 299 18.65 13.36 -8.59
CA ALA A 299 19.24 12.05 -8.77
C ALA A 299 18.89 11.45 -10.13
N LEU A 300 17.66 11.65 -10.61
CA LEU A 300 17.28 11.25 -11.97
C LEU A 300 17.97 12.10 -13.03
N ALA A 301 18.17 13.40 -12.81
CA ALA A 301 18.92 14.25 -13.71
C ALA A 301 20.38 13.81 -13.83
N GLU A 302 21.03 13.50 -12.71
CA GLU A 302 22.39 12.95 -12.69
C GLU A 302 22.46 11.58 -13.38
N ALA A 303 21.49 10.69 -13.16
CA ALA A 303 21.43 9.40 -13.85
C ALA A 303 21.28 9.54 -15.37
N ARG A 304 20.46 10.49 -15.85
CA ARG A 304 20.35 10.82 -17.29
C ARG A 304 21.69 11.32 -17.84
N HIS A 305 22.35 12.22 -17.13
CA HIS A 305 23.67 12.72 -17.52
C HIS A 305 24.69 11.57 -17.63
N ILE A 306 24.69 10.62 -16.69
CA ILE A 306 25.55 9.43 -16.76
C ILE A 306 25.25 8.59 -18.01
N ALA A 307 23.98 8.36 -18.32
CA ALA A 307 23.58 7.63 -19.53
C ALA A 307 24.06 8.34 -20.81
N ASP A 308 23.90 9.67 -20.87
CA ASP A 308 24.33 10.48 -22.00
C ASP A 308 25.86 10.46 -22.15
N SER A 309 26.59 10.59 -21.04
CA SER A 309 28.04 10.47 -21.01
C SER A 309 28.52 9.09 -21.48
N LEU A 310 27.91 7.99 -21.05
CA LEU A 310 28.28 6.64 -21.48
C LEU A 310 28.12 6.46 -22.99
N TYR A 311 27.01 6.97 -23.54
CA TYR A 311 26.78 6.90 -24.99
C TYR A 311 27.78 7.80 -25.74
N ALA A 312 28.06 9.01 -25.24
CA ALA A 312 29.04 9.91 -25.85
C ALA A 312 30.48 9.35 -25.80
N ILE A 313 30.86 8.65 -24.72
CA ILE A 313 32.13 7.92 -24.60
C ILE A 313 32.27 6.88 -25.71
N LYS A 314 31.21 6.13 -26.06
CA LYS A 314 31.23 5.17 -27.18
C LYS A 314 31.60 5.85 -28.49
N VAL A 315 30.98 7.01 -28.78
CA VAL A 315 31.25 7.77 -30.00
C VAL A 315 32.70 8.24 -30.05
N LEU A 316 33.21 8.80 -28.94
CA LEU A 316 34.60 9.26 -28.85
C LEU A 316 35.60 8.10 -29.01
N ARG A 317 35.36 6.95 -28.35
CA ARG A 317 36.21 5.75 -28.50
C ARG A 317 36.23 5.26 -29.94
N GLN A 318 35.08 5.26 -30.63
CA GLN A 318 35.03 4.89 -32.05
C GLN A 318 35.81 5.89 -32.92
N ALA A 319 35.64 7.20 -32.67
CA ALA A 319 36.38 8.23 -33.39
C ALA A 319 37.90 8.12 -33.19
N GLN A 320 38.35 7.84 -31.97
CA GLN A 320 39.76 7.62 -31.66
C GLN A 320 40.31 6.38 -32.38
N ARG A 321 39.56 5.27 -32.42
CA ARG A 321 39.95 4.05 -33.17
C ARG A 321 40.10 4.33 -34.66
N GLU A 322 39.15 5.03 -35.27
CA GLU A 322 39.21 5.42 -36.69
C GLU A 322 40.44 6.32 -36.97
N LYS A 323 40.74 7.25 -36.07
CA LYS A 323 41.95 8.09 -36.15
C LYS A 323 43.24 7.26 -36.05
N GLU A 324 43.30 6.31 -35.14
CA GLU A 324 44.45 5.43 -34.96
C GLU A 324 44.63 4.45 -36.14
N GLU A 325 43.55 3.95 -36.72
CA GLU A 325 43.57 3.11 -37.92
C GLU A 325 44.08 3.89 -39.14
N ASP A 326 43.57 5.10 -39.34
CA ASP A 326 44.02 5.99 -40.41
C ASP A 326 45.51 6.36 -40.25
N THR A 327 45.95 6.69 -39.03
CA THR A 327 47.36 6.98 -38.74
C THR A 327 48.24 5.76 -39.03
N ARG A 328 47.83 4.56 -38.59
CA ARG A 328 48.55 3.31 -38.88
C ARG A 328 48.59 2.96 -40.38
N ALA A 329 47.53 3.27 -41.12
CA ALA A 329 47.48 3.05 -42.56
C ALA A 329 48.41 4.01 -43.31
N LEU A 330 48.49 5.27 -42.84
CA LEU A 330 49.43 6.26 -43.34
C LEU A 330 50.88 5.85 -43.11
N ASP A 331 51.22 5.39 -41.89
CA ASP A 331 52.58 4.95 -41.55
C ASP A 331 53.06 3.77 -42.40
N LYS A 332 52.12 2.90 -42.80
CA LYS A 332 52.40 1.75 -43.68
C LYS A 332 52.37 2.09 -45.17
N ASN A 333 52.06 3.34 -45.55
CA ASN A 333 51.78 3.76 -46.93
C ASN A 333 50.69 2.92 -47.63
N VAL A 334 49.67 2.46 -46.89
CA VAL A 334 48.54 1.67 -47.43
C VAL A 334 47.27 2.53 -47.60
N CYS A 335 47.28 3.79 -47.15
CA CYS A 335 46.10 4.66 -47.24
C CYS A 335 45.72 4.99 -48.71
N MET A 336 44.45 4.78 -49.06
CA MET A 336 43.89 5.23 -50.34
C MET A 336 43.26 6.61 -50.17
N SER A 337 43.18 7.38 -51.27
CA SER A 337 42.43 8.64 -51.23
C SER A 337 40.94 8.35 -51.05
N GLY A 338 40.34 9.01 -50.06
CA GLY A 338 38.93 8.85 -49.67
C GLY A 338 38.76 8.18 -48.31
N ASP A 339 39.72 7.38 -47.86
CA ASP A 339 39.59 6.57 -46.63
C ASP A 339 39.32 7.43 -45.39
N ALA A 340 40.07 8.54 -45.23
CA ALA A 340 39.90 9.45 -44.10
C ALA A 340 38.60 10.26 -44.17
N THR A 341 38.10 10.57 -45.38
CA THR A 341 36.76 11.20 -45.52
C THR A 341 35.66 10.22 -45.13
N ALA A 342 35.75 8.96 -45.59
CA ALA A 342 34.80 7.92 -45.23
C ALA A 342 34.80 7.64 -43.72
N ALA A 343 35.98 7.64 -43.08
CA ALA A 343 36.10 7.54 -41.62
C ALA A 343 35.43 8.72 -40.89
N ALA A 344 35.64 9.96 -41.34
CA ALA A 344 34.97 11.13 -40.79
C ALA A 344 33.44 11.07 -40.97
N GLU A 345 32.96 10.57 -42.10
CA GLU A 345 31.52 10.36 -42.34
C GLU A 345 30.91 9.30 -41.42
N ARG A 346 31.64 8.21 -41.12
CA ARG A 346 31.23 7.22 -40.12
C ARG A 346 31.12 7.85 -38.73
N ILE A 347 32.09 8.66 -38.32
CA ILE A 347 32.05 9.39 -37.04
C ILE A 347 30.85 10.34 -36.99
N ASP A 348 30.57 11.08 -38.05
CA ASP A 348 29.41 11.97 -38.11
C ASP A 348 28.07 11.21 -38.07
N ALA A 349 27.99 10.03 -38.68
CA ALA A 349 26.83 9.16 -38.59
C ALA A 349 26.60 8.68 -37.15
N GLU A 350 27.67 8.29 -36.46
CA GLU A 350 27.68 7.91 -35.05
C GLU A 350 27.28 9.06 -34.11
N ILE A 351 27.74 10.29 -34.38
CA ILE A 351 27.30 11.49 -33.65
C ILE A 351 25.81 11.75 -33.87
N LYS A 352 25.32 11.61 -35.12
CA LYS A 352 23.89 11.78 -35.44
C LYS A 352 23.05 10.73 -34.72
N GLU A 353 23.50 9.48 -34.68
CA GLU A 353 22.86 8.40 -33.93
C GLU A 353 22.78 8.76 -32.43
N ALA A 354 23.88 9.19 -31.81
CA ALA A 354 23.87 9.61 -30.40
C ALA A 354 22.87 10.73 -30.10
N VAL A 355 22.76 11.72 -30.99
CA VAL A 355 21.77 12.81 -30.87
C VAL A 355 20.34 12.28 -31.02
N GLN A 356 20.08 11.32 -31.92
CA GLN A 356 18.77 10.64 -32.01
C GLN A 356 18.42 9.90 -30.72
N PHE A 357 19.44 9.34 -30.05
CA PHE A 357 19.34 8.76 -28.72
C PHE A 357 19.34 9.80 -27.59
N LYS A 358 18.95 11.05 -27.86
CA LYS A 358 18.78 12.14 -26.87
C LYS A 358 20.06 12.61 -26.16
N VAL A 359 21.25 12.26 -26.64
CA VAL A 359 22.49 12.85 -26.12
C VAL A 359 22.53 14.33 -26.55
N PRO A 360 22.81 15.28 -25.63
CA PRO A 360 22.93 16.69 -25.99
C PRO A 360 23.99 16.90 -27.08
N SER A 361 23.68 17.72 -28.09
CA SER A 361 24.57 17.97 -29.22
C SER A 361 25.83 18.77 -28.85
N ASP A 362 25.80 19.44 -27.70
CA ASP A 362 26.86 20.26 -27.09
C ASP A 362 27.61 19.50 -25.98
N HIS A 363 27.40 18.19 -25.84
CA HIS A 363 28.14 17.38 -24.87
C HIS A 363 29.65 17.37 -25.21
N ASP A 364 30.53 17.63 -24.23
CA ASP A 364 31.98 17.77 -24.41
C ASP A 364 32.63 16.65 -25.25
N LEU A 365 32.34 15.39 -24.90
CA LEU A 365 32.84 14.21 -25.62
C LEU A 365 32.36 14.10 -27.08
N ILE A 366 31.15 14.61 -27.38
CA ILE A 366 30.65 14.69 -28.76
C ILE A 366 31.41 15.78 -29.52
N GLU A 367 31.72 16.91 -28.88
CA GLU A 367 32.56 17.94 -29.49
C GLU A 367 33.99 17.44 -29.75
N GLU A 368 34.56 16.66 -28.83
CA GLU A 368 35.85 16.01 -29.06
C GLU A 368 35.81 15.05 -30.25
N ALA A 369 34.75 14.24 -30.37
CA ALA A 369 34.56 13.37 -31.54
C ALA A 369 34.43 14.19 -32.84
N ARG A 370 33.74 15.33 -32.84
CA ARG A 370 33.68 16.25 -33.99
C ARG A 370 35.05 16.78 -34.37
N LYS A 371 35.89 17.15 -33.39
CA LYS A 371 37.28 17.58 -33.64
C LYS A 371 38.10 16.48 -34.30
N VAL A 372 37.89 15.21 -33.92
CA VAL A 372 38.54 14.06 -34.58
C VAL A 372 38.07 13.90 -36.03
N ALA A 373 36.76 14.01 -36.29
CA ALA A 373 36.22 13.95 -37.66
C ALA A 373 36.76 15.11 -38.53
N GLN A 374 36.84 16.32 -37.99
CA GLN A 374 37.44 17.47 -38.68
C GLN A 374 38.93 17.22 -38.99
N TYR A 375 39.70 16.71 -38.02
CA TYR A 375 41.10 16.37 -38.21
C TYR A 375 41.30 15.39 -39.39
N LEU A 376 40.48 14.33 -39.47
CA LEU A 376 40.56 13.35 -40.55
C LEU A 376 40.28 13.98 -41.93
N ARG A 377 39.33 14.90 -42.03
CA ARG A 377 39.05 15.64 -43.27
C ARG A 377 40.22 16.51 -43.71
N GLU A 378 40.85 17.20 -42.76
CA GLU A 378 42.03 18.03 -43.02
C GLU A 378 43.21 17.17 -43.51
N GLN A 379 43.44 16.00 -42.90
CA GLN A 379 44.46 15.05 -43.35
C GLN A 379 44.19 14.54 -44.77
N GLU A 380 42.94 14.20 -45.12
CA GLU A 380 42.59 13.79 -46.48
C GLU A 380 42.86 14.89 -47.50
N PHE A 381 42.52 16.14 -47.17
CA PHE A 381 42.79 17.28 -48.03
C PHE A 381 44.29 17.45 -48.29
N LEU A 382 45.13 17.30 -47.25
CA LEU A 382 46.58 17.35 -47.38
C LEU A 382 47.10 16.21 -48.27
N ARG A 383 46.62 14.97 -48.09
CA ARG A 383 46.99 13.82 -48.93
C ARG A 383 46.66 14.07 -50.40
N LYS A 384 45.45 14.55 -50.70
CA LYS A 384 45.04 14.92 -52.08
C LYS A 384 45.96 15.97 -52.69
N ARG A 385 46.37 16.98 -51.92
CA ARG A 385 47.34 17.99 -52.39
C ARG A 385 48.72 17.40 -52.67
N MET A 386 49.21 16.50 -51.81
CA MET A 386 50.49 15.82 -52.03
C MET A 386 50.46 14.91 -53.26
N LEU A 387 49.39 14.13 -53.44
CA LEU A 387 49.20 13.28 -54.62
C LEU A 387 49.13 14.10 -55.90
N ALA A 388 48.34 15.19 -55.91
CA ALA A 388 48.27 16.09 -57.06
C ALA A 388 49.62 16.76 -57.37
N SER A 389 50.40 17.11 -56.33
CA SER A 389 51.75 17.66 -56.50
C SER A 389 52.73 16.62 -57.05
N ASN A 390 52.68 15.37 -56.58
CA ASN A 390 53.53 14.29 -57.06
C ASN A 390 53.20 13.91 -58.51
N ALA A 391 51.92 13.85 -58.86
CA ALA A 391 51.47 13.63 -60.24
C ALA A 391 51.99 14.72 -61.19
N ARG A 392 51.98 16.00 -60.77
CA ARG A 392 52.56 17.11 -61.56
C ARG A 392 54.07 16.99 -61.74
N ARG A 393 54.79 16.44 -60.75
CA ARG A 393 56.25 16.26 -60.81
C ARG A 393 56.67 15.09 -61.71
N GLN A 394 55.84 14.05 -61.82
CA GLN A 394 56.16 12.87 -62.62
C GLN A 394 55.97 13.07 -64.13
N GLY A 395 55.35 14.18 -64.56
CA GLY A 395 55.06 14.44 -65.97
C GLY A 395 53.96 13.52 -66.51
N PRO A 396 53.20 13.94 -67.54
CA PRO A 396 52.23 13.07 -68.19
C PRO A 396 52.90 11.89 -68.92
#